data_AF-A0A0M1J881-F1
#
_entry.id   AF-A0A0M1J881-F1
#
_cell.length_a   1.000
_cell.length_b   1.000
_cell.length_c   1.000
_cell.angle_alpha   90.00
_cell.angle_beta   90.00
_cell.angle_gamma   90.00
#
_symmetry.space_group_name_H-M   'P 1'
#
loop_
_entity.id
_entity.type
_entity.pdbx_description
1 polymer ?
#
loop_
_entity_poly.entity_id
_entity_poly.type
_entity_poly.pdbx_seq_one_letter_code
_entity_poly.pdbx_strand_id
1 'polypeptide(L)'
;MFWQSRYLFRWGVFLFLVVGILTVINPQRAIAFYGSWLGKGDAVGKNNDTLVGSNLVSRQLRALRLAMAIMQLSIVIRSDRPFGRELKLVQQLGSGDVKLQDQLSSISASADTGVATVAQLRDSFSVLILPKLQPIFEDSPGTWIGEFWSGFTAVLNPFAAKATPDVRLSVARGLVESATARLYEDNLGAAVDLLARLDGAAGTFVMRWLVEANARLRLDAVYEELVDMNMQLLNNVEAAY
;
A
#
# COMPACT_ATOMS: atom_id res chain seq x y z
N MET A 1 41.32 3.06 57.79
CA MET A 1 40.23 3.97 58.19
C MET A 1 39.76 4.66 56.91
N PHE A 2 38.74 4.26 56.15
CA PHE A 2 37.38 3.77 56.42
C PHE A 2 36.44 4.81 57.06
N TRP A 3 35.42 5.19 56.25
CA TRP A 3 34.08 5.76 56.54
C TRP A 3 33.90 7.27 56.82
N GLN A 4 33.27 7.99 55.87
CA GLN A 4 31.85 8.42 55.91
C GLN A 4 31.46 9.10 54.58
N SER A 5 30.68 8.48 53.67
CA SER A 5 29.23 8.18 53.67
C SER A 5 28.32 9.30 53.15
N ARG A 6 27.86 9.11 51.90
CA ARG A 6 26.43 9.02 51.51
C ARG A 6 25.49 10.16 51.93
N TYR A 7 25.44 11.29 51.20
CA TYR A 7 24.26 12.20 51.26
C TYR A 7 23.83 12.94 49.97
N LEU A 8 24.51 12.80 48.83
CA LEU A 8 24.14 13.59 47.62
C LEU A 8 23.25 12.87 46.59
N PHE A 9 22.83 11.64 46.85
CA PHE A 9 22.03 10.85 45.89
C PHE A 9 20.50 10.91 46.12
N ARG A 10 20.02 11.80 47.01
CA ARG A 10 18.60 11.87 47.40
C ARG A 10 17.86 13.17 47.05
N TRP A 11 18.48 14.04 46.24
CA TRP A 11 17.87 15.30 45.76
C TRP A 11 17.54 15.32 44.26
N GLY A 12 18.11 14.42 43.45
CA GLY A 12 17.86 14.38 42.00
C GLY A 12 16.45 13.94 41.61
N VAL A 13 15.77 13.15 42.45
CA VAL A 13 14.45 12.59 42.13
C VAL A 13 13.30 13.53 42.50
N PHE A 14 13.50 14.44 43.47
CA PHE A 14 12.48 15.41 43.86
C PHE A 14 12.38 16.61 42.90
N LEU A 15 13.47 16.91 42.15
CA LEU A 15 13.46 18.00 41.17
C LEU A 15 12.67 17.64 39.90
N PHE A 16 12.65 16.36 39.52
CA PHE A 16 11.91 15.90 38.33
C PHE A 16 10.39 15.95 38.49
N LEU A 17 9.88 15.79 39.73
CA LEU A 17 8.44 15.78 39.98
C LEU A 17 7.80 17.18 40.06
N VAL A 18 8.57 18.21 40.47
CA VAL A 18 8.08 19.60 40.47
C VAL A 18 8.15 20.24 39.07
N VAL A 19 9.13 19.83 38.25
CA VAL A 19 9.28 20.29 36.85
C VAL A 19 8.16 19.75 35.94
N GLY A 20 7.65 18.55 36.24
CA GLY A 20 6.51 17.95 35.52
C GLY A 20 5.16 18.65 35.78
N ILE A 21 4.99 19.36 36.90
CA ILE A 21 3.73 20.04 37.23
C ILE A 21 3.71 21.49 36.72
N LEU A 22 4.85 22.18 36.64
CA LEU A 22 4.89 23.56 36.13
C LEU A 22 4.85 23.69 34.60
N THR A 23 5.17 22.63 33.85
CA THR A 23 5.14 22.65 32.37
C THR A 23 3.74 22.51 31.78
N VAL A 24 2.76 22.05 32.57
CA VAL A 24 1.36 21.90 32.14
C VAL A 24 0.56 23.22 32.26
N ILE A 25 1.03 24.19 33.07
CA ILE A 25 0.21 25.35 33.43
C ILE A 25 0.67 26.65 32.75
N ASN A 26 1.96 26.84 32.41
CA ASN A 26 2.39 28.06 31.71
C ASN A 26 3.77 27.96 31.02
N PRO A 27 3.84 27.65 29.70
CA PRO A 27 5.12 27.41 29.01
C PRO A 27 6.00 28.67 28.87
N GLN A 28 5.45 29.88 29.03
CA GLN A 28 6.20 31.12 28.81
C GLN A 28 7.15 31.48 29.97
N ARG A 29 6.91 30.98 31.20
CA ARG A 29 7.77 31.30 32.35
C ARG A 29 8.98 30.37 32.50
N ALA A 30 8.95 29.18 31.91
CA ALA A 30 10.10 28.27 31.89
C ALA A 30 11.26 28.85 31.04
N ILE A 31 10.94 29.57 29.97
CA ILE A 31 11.93 30.15 29.04
C ILE A 31 12.74 31.28 29.70
N ALA A 32 12.15 32.02 30.64
CA ALA A 32 12.82 33.15 31.29
C ALA A 32 13.88 32.73 32.32
N PHE A 33 13.77 31.55 32.94
CA PHE A 33 14.74 31.09 33.95
C PHE A 33 15.99 30.46 33.32
N TYR A 34 15.89 29.90 32.11
CA TYR A 34 17.04 29.36 31.37
C TYR A 34 17.87 30.44 30.65
N GLY A 35 17.30 31.62 30.41
CA GLY A 35 17.98 32.70 29.67
C GLY A 35 19.08 33.44 30.44
N SER A 36 19.05 33.48 31.78
CA SER A 36 19.96 34.36 32.55
C SER A 36 21.27 33.70 32.98
N TRP A 37 21.37 32.37 32.98
CA TRP A 37 22.53 31.65 33.52
C TRP A 37 23.59 31.26 32.47
N LEU A 38 23.29 31.39 31.17
CA LEU A 38 24.21 31.05 30.06
C LEU A 38 24.72 32.27 29.25
N GLY A 39 24.46 33.49 29.74
CA GLY A 39 24.65 34.74 28.99
C GLY A 39 26.00 35.45 29.08
N LYS A 40 27.09 34.80 29.52
CA LYS A 40 28.45 35.38 29.51
C LYS A 40 29.50 34.35 29.11
N GLY A 41 29.67 34.18 27.80
CA GLY A 41 30.66 33.31 27.19
C GLY A 41 30.47 33.30 25.68
N ASP A 42 31.16 34.22 25.02
CA ASP A 42 31.60 34.17 23.63
C ASP A 42 30.49 34.14 22.56
N ALA A 43 30.05 35.34 22.19
CA ALA A 43 29.22 35.60 21.03
C ALA A 43 30.07 35.72 19.75
N VAL A 44 30.79 34.66 19.36
CA VAL A 44 31.37 34.49 18.02
C VAL A 44 31.29 33.01 17.67
N GLY A 45 30.26 32.60 16.91
CA GLY A 45 30.22 31.25 16.29
C GLY A 45 28.93 30.42 16.39
N LYS A 46 27.86 30.87 17.08
CA LYS A 46 26.70 29.98 17.41
C LYS A 46 25.50 29.96 16.45
N ASN A 47 25.57 30.64 15.30
CA ASN A 47 24.39 30.79 14.44
C ASN A 47 24.24 29.66 13.40
N ASN A 48 25.32 29.00 12.98
CA ASN A 48 25.21 27.98 11.94
C ASN A 48 24.88 26.58 12.49
N ASP A 49 25.47 26.18 13.62
CA ASP A 49 25.31 24.81 14.14
C ASP A 49 23.90 24.52 14.69
N THR A 50 23.24 25.53 15.25
CA THR A 50 21.85 25.44 15.76
C THR A 50 20.82 25.40 14.63
N LEU A 51 21.07 26.13 13.53
CA LEU A 51 20.25 26.08 12.32
C LEU A 51 20.42 24.74 11.59
N VAL A 52 21.63 24.17 11.54
CA VAL A 52 21.86 22.85 10.95
C VAL A 52 21.16 21.75 11.76
N GLY A 53 21.31 21.75 13.09
CA GLY A 53 20.65 20.74 13.95
C GLY A 53 19.12 20.76 13.88
N SER A 54 18.50 21.96 13.90
CA SER A 54 17.04 22.09 13.79
C SER A 54 16.48 21.69 12.41
N ASN A 55 17.25 21.93 11.34
CA ASN A 55 16.90 21.49 10.00
C ASN A 55 16.99 19.97 9.84
N LEU A 56 17.95 19.31 10.48
CA LEU A 56 18.06 17.84 10.46
C LEU A 56 16.91 17.18 11.21
N VAL A 57 16.60 17.64 12.43
CA VAL A 57 15.49 17.11 13.24
C VAL A 57 14.15 17.31 12.53
N SER A 58 13.91 18.47 11.90
CA SER A 58 12.67 18.71 11.15
C SER A 58 12.56 17.89 9.86
N ARG A 59 13.67 17.53 9.22
CA ARG A 59 13.68 16.59 8.07
C ARG A 59 13.39 15.16 8.52
N GLN A 60 14.00 14.70 9.62
CA GLN A 60 13.75 13.38 10.19
C GLN A 60 12.30 13.22 10.66
N LEU A 61 11.75 14.23 11.36
CA LEU A 61 10.37 14.20 11.81
C LEU A 61 9.38 14.16 10.63
N ARG A 62 9.70 14.83 9.50
CA ARG A 62 8.91 14.73 8.28
C ARG A 62 9.00 13.33 7.65
N ALA A 63 10.19 12.76 7.54
CA ALA A 63 10.40 11.42 7.02
C ALA A 63 9.64 10.36 7.85
N LEU A 64 9.71 10.44 9.18
CA LEU A 64 9.00 9.53 10.08
C LEU A 64 7.46 9.65 9.95
N ARG A 65 6.94 10.88 9.84
CA ARG A 65 5.50 11.10 9.61
C ARG A 65 5.04 10.54 8.27
N LEU A 66 5.84 10.74 7.22
CA LEU A 66 5.56 10.19 5.90
C LEU A 66 5.58 8.66 5.93
N ALA A 67 6.60 8.06 6.55
CA ALA A 67 6.72 6.61 6.72
C ALA A 67 5.49 6.01 7.43
N MET A 68 5.05 6.62 8.54
CA MET A 68 3.83 6.19 9.24
C MET A 68 2.57 6.33 8.38
N ALA A 69 2.45 7.42 7.61
CA ALA A 69 1.31 7.62 6.71
C ALA A 69 1.29 6.58 5.57
N ILE A 70 2.46 6.28 4.99
CA ILE A 70 2.61 5.24 3.97
C ILE A 70 2.25 3.87 4.55
N MET A 71 2.70 3.56 5.77
CA MET A 71 2.36 2.30 6.45
C MET A 71 0.84 2.18 6.71
N GLN A 72 0.18 3.27 7.13
CA GLN A 72 -1.26 3.26 7.31
C GLN A 72 -1.98 3.03 5.98
N LEU A 73 -1.56 3.73 4.91
CA LEU A 73 -2.10 3.54 3.57
C LEU A 73 -1.92 2.10 3.08
N SER A 74 -0.74 1.51 3.27
CA SER A 74 -0.41 0.16 2.82
C SER A 74 -1.25 -0.91 3.53
N ILE A 75 -1.60 -0.70 4.81
CA ILE A 75 -2.55 -1.56 5.53
C ILE A 75 -3.96 -1.48 4.94
N VAL A 76 -4.45 -0.27 4.63
CA VAL A 76 -5.82 -0.08 4.12
C VAL A 76 -5.96 -0.57 2.68
N ILE A 77 -4.97 -0.36 1.80
CA ILE A 77 -4.95 -0.82 0.40
C ILE A 77 -5.08 -2.35 0.28
N ARG A 78 -4.63 -3.10 1.29
CA ARG A 78 -4.79 -4.57 1.33
C ARG A 78 -6.21 -5.02 1.62
N SER A 79 -7.07 -4.13 2.09
CA SER A 79 -8.50 -4.38 2.29
C SER A 79 -9.33 -3.92 1.09
N ASP A 80 -10.62 -4.23 1.13
CA ASP A 80 -11.64 -3.76 0.17
C ASP A 80 -12.20 -2.37 0.50
N ARG A 81 -11.66 -1.71 1.54
CA ARG A 81 -12.23 -0.48 2.07
C ARG A 81 -11.77 0.74 1.28
N PRO A 82 -12.58 1.81 1.25
CA PRO A 82 -12.13 3.12 0.80
C PRO A 82 -10.88 3.59 1.57
N PHE A 83 -9.91 4.15 0.84
CA PHE A 83 -8.60 4.58 1.35
C PHE A 83 -8.30 6.06 1.03
N GLY A 84 -9.32 6.83 0.60
CA GLY A 84 -9.15 8.23 0.20
C GLY A 84 -8.62 9.16 1.30
N ARG A 85 -8.83 8.83 2.58
CA ARG A 85 -8.30 9.62 3.71
C ARG A 85 -6.79 9.45 3.83
N GLU A 86 -6.33 8.20 3.85
CA GLU A 86 -4.93 7.82 3.94
C GLU A 86 -4.18 8.31 2.69
N LEU A 87 -4.79 8.17 1.51
CA LEU A 87 -4.21 8.67 0.26
C LEU A 87 -3.92 10.17 0.33
N LYS A 88 -4.90 10.98 0.75
CA LYS A 88 -4.74 12.44 0.89
C LYS A 88 -3.65 12.79 1.90
N LEU A 89 -3.53 12.04 2.99
CA LEU A 89 -2.49 12.28 3.99
C LEU A 89 -1.09 12.03 3.41
N VAL A 90 -0.89 10.93 2.69
CA VAL A 90 0.39 10.64 2.03
C VAL A 90 0.69 11.67 0.94
N GLN A 91 -0.30 12.07 0.14
CA GLN A 91 -0.13 13.12 -0.87
C GLN A 91 0.32 14.46 -0.26
N GLN A 92 -0.29 14.86 0.86
CA GLN A 92 0.08 16.11 1.56
C GLN A 92 1.50 16.06 2.12
N LEU A 93 1.85 14.98 2.81
CA LEU A 93 3.16 14.81 3.44
C LEU A 93 4.28 14.56 2.42
N GLY A 94 3.96 13.92 1.30
CA GLY A 94 4.87 13.55 0.21
C GLY A 94 4.88 14.53 -0.97
N SER A 95 4.37 15.75 -0.80
CA SER A 95 4.22 16.74 -1.89
C SER A 95 5.51 17.11 -2.61
N GLY A 96 6.68 16.85 -2.00
CA GLY A 96 8.00 17.09 -2.61
C GLY A 96 8.56 15.91 -3.42
N ASP A 97 7.91 14.75 -3.44
CA ASP A 97 8.38 13.55 -4.14
C ASP A 97 7.50 13.28 -5.36
N VAL A 98 8.02 13.61 -6.55
CA VAL A 98 7.30 13.45 -7.82
C VAL A 98 6.95 11.99 -8.08
N LYS A 99 7.88 11.06 -7.79
CA LYS A 99 7.66 9.62 -8.01
C LYS A 99 6.50 9.13 -7.14
N LEU A 100 6.46 9.55 -5.88
CA LEU A 100 5.37 9.22 -4.97
C LEU A 100 4.04 9.81 -5.47
N GLN A 101 4.01 11.07 -5.92
CA GLN A 101 2.77 11.65 -6.44
C GLN A 101 2.24 10.92 -7.68
N ASP A 102 3.13 10.53 -8.60
CA ASP A 102 2.76 9.77 -9.79
C ASP A 102 2.12 8.42 -9.41
N GLN A 103 2.73 7.70 -8.47
CA GLN A 103 2.19 6.44 -7.94
C GLN A 103 0.81 6.63 -7.31
N LEU A 104 0.64 7.64 -6.46
CA LEU A 104 -0.63 7.92 -5.77
C LEU A 104 -1.73 8.38 -6.73
N SER A 105 -1.37 9.03 -7.83
CA SER A 105 -2.33 9.45 -8.87
C SER A 105 -2.94 8.26 -9.61
N SER A 106 -2.18 7.16 -9.77
CA SER A 106 -2.65 5.97 -10.50
C SER A 106 -3.78 5.21 -9.79
N ILE A 107 -3.89 5.36 -8.47
CA ILE A 107 -4.88 4.70 -7.61
C ILE A 107 -5.98 5.65 -7.13
N SER A 108 -5.91 6.95 -7.45
CA SER A 108 -6.83 7.95 -6.92
C SER A 108 -8.28 7.73 -7.33
N ALA A 109 -8.51 7.20 -8.53
CA ALA A 109 -9.85 6.91 -9.05
C ALA A 109 -10.61 5.87 -8.23
N SER A 110 -9.88 4.97 -7.54
CA SER A 110 -10.46 3.89 -6.74
C SER A 110 -10.46 4.19 -5.23
N ALA A 111 -9.97 5.36 -4.83
CA ALA A 111 -9.74 5.69 -3.42
C ALA A 111 -11.02 5.84 -2.60
N ASP A 112 -12.09 6.36 -3.22
CA ASP A 112 -13.37 6.60 -2.54
C ASP A 112 -14.27 5.37 -2.49
N THR A 113 -14.08 4.42 -3.42
CA THR A 113 -14.88 3.18 -3.49
C THR A 113 -14.19 2.00 -2.83
N GLY A 114 -12.86 2.01 -2.73
CA GLY A 114 -12.09 0.80 -2.47
C GLY A 114 -12.02 -0.06 -3.73
N VAL A 115 -11.34 -1.21 -3.61
CA VAL A 115 -11.18 -2.20 -4.68
C VAL A 115 -11.32 -3.60 -4.12
N ALA A 116 -12.05 -4.45 -4.82
CA ALA A 116 -12.28 -5.83 -4.41
C ALA A 116 -10.96 -6.59 -4.22
N THR A 117 -10.89 -7.39 -3.15
CA THR A 117 -9.75 -8.29 -2.89
C THR A 117 -9.70 -9.43 -3.91
N VAL A 118 -8.55 -10.10 -4.04
CA VAL A 118 -8.40 -11.28 -4.92
C VAL A 118 -9.45 -12.36 -4.60
N ALA A 119 -9.73 -12.60 -3.31
CA ALA A 119 -10.77 -13.53 -2.89
C ALA A 119 -12.17 -13.11 -3.37
N GLN A 120 -12.53 -11.83 -3.21
CA GLN A 120 -13.81 -11.31 -3.70
C GLN A 120 -13.90 -11.33 -5.23
N LEU A 121 -12.79 -11.09 -5.93
CA LEU A 121 -12.71 -11.18 -7.39
C LEU A 121 -12.91 -12.61 -7.87
N ARG A 122 -12.26 -13.58 -7.22
CA ARG A 122 -12.47 -15.02 -7.48
C ARG A 122 -13.92 -15.42 -7.22
N ASP A 123 -14.48 -15.04 -6.08
CA ASP A 123 -15.84 -15.40 -5.71
C ASP A 123 -16.86 -14.77 -6.66
N SER A 124 -16.70 -13.48 -6.99
CA SER A 124 -17.57 -12.80 -7.96
C SER A 124 -17.46 -13.37 -9.36
N PHE A 125 -16.27 -13.84 -9.78
CA PHE A 125 -16.10 -14.53 -11.05
C PHE A 125 -16.91 -15.83 -11.07
N SER A 126 -16.74 -16.68 -10.05
CA SER A 126 -17.43 -17.97 -9.94
C SER A 126 -18.94 -17.84 -9.81
N VAL A 127 -19.44 -16.81 -9.11
CA VAL A 127 -20.88 -16.65 -8.84
C VAL A 127 -21.61 -15.85 -9.91
N LEU A 128 -20.98 -14.82 -10.51
CA LEU A 128 -21.69 -13.88 -11.37
C LEU A 128 -21.33 -14.00 -12.85
N ILE A 129 -20.10 -14.42 -13.15
CA ILE A 129 -19.55 -14.44 -14.50
C ILE A 129 -19.65 -15.84 -15.09
N LEU A 130 -19.15 -16.84 -14.36
CA LEU A 130 -19.12 -18.23 -14.83
C LEU A 130 -20.52 -18.73 -15.25
N PRO A 131 -21.61 -18.52 -14.48
CA PRO A 131 -22.96 -18.96 -14.87
C PRO A 131 -23.51 -18.30 -16.13
N LYS A 132 -23.01 -17.10 -16.49
CA LYS A 132 -23.41 -16.39 -17.72
C LYS A 132 -22.63 -16.86 -18.94
N LEU A 133 -21.43 -17.43 -18.71
CA LEU A 133 -20.59 -17.95 -19.77
C LEU A 133 -20.98 -19.39 -20.15
N GLN A 134 -21.51 -20.21 -19.24
CA GLN A 134 -21.89 -21.61 -19.54
C GLN A 134 -22.85 -21.74 -20.73
N PRO A 135 -23.97 -21.00 -20.77
CA PRO A 135 -24.95 -21.13 -21.85
C PRO A 135 -24.39 -20.72 -23.22
N ILE A 136 -23.34 -19.89 -23.26
CA ILE A 136 -22.66 -19.48 -24.51
C ILE A 136 -21.87 -20.67 -25.10
N PHE A 137 -21.47 -21.62 -24.25
CA PHE A 137 -20.64 -22.76 -24.63
C PHE A 137 -21.40 -24.09 -24.69
N GLU A 138 -22.63 -24.18 -24.17
CA GLU A 138 -23.39 -25.44 -24.03
C GLU A 138 -23.94 -26.03 -25.34
N ASP A 139 -23.90 -25.31 -26.46
CA ASP A 139 -24.22 -25.86 -27.80
C ASP A 139 -23.18 -26.87 -28.32
N SER A 140 -22.17 -27.24 -27.52
CA SER A 140 -21.12 -28.19 -27.88
C SER A 140 -20.96 -29.25 -26.77
N PRO A 141 -21.12 -30.55 -27.07
CA PRO A 141 -21.34 -31.61 -26.08
C PRO A 141 -20.07 -31.93 -25.29
N GLY A 142 -19.97 -31.39 -24.07
CA GLY A 142 -18.91 -31.72 -23.12
C GLY A 142 -19.15 -31.04 -21.78
N THR A 143 -19.15 -31.81 -20.69
CA THR A 143 -19.42 -31.36 -19.32
C THR A 143 -18.23 -30.58 -18.76
N TRP A 144 -18.06 -29.34 -19.21
CA TRP A 144 -16.84 -28.55 -19.08
C TRP A 144 -16.41 -28.16 -17.64
N ILE A 145 -17.29 -28.23 -16.63
CA ILE A 145 -16.93 -27.91 -15.22
C ILE A 145 -16.70 -29.16 -14.35
N GLY A 146 -17.18 -30.33 -14.77
CA GLY A 146 -17.04 -31.57 -13.99
C GLY A 146 -15.61 -32.14 -14.01
N GLU A 147 -14.85 -31.85 -15.06
CA GLU A 147 -13.53 -32.45 -15.33
C GLU A 147 -12.36 -31.57 -14.84
N PHE A 148 -12.66 -30.38 -14.31
CA PHE A 148 -11.70 -29.36 -13.89
C PHE A 148 -10.76 -29.78 -12.74
N TRP A 149 -11.13 -30.82 -11.97
CA TRP A 149 -10.29 -31.32 -10.87
C TRP A 149 -9.18 -32.29 -11.28
N SER A 150 -9.10 -32.74 -12.55
CA SER A 150 -8.18 -33.83 -12.91
C SER A 150 -7.29 -33.61 -14.14
N GLY A 151 -7.03 -32.39 -14.59
CA GLY A 151 -6.23 -32.22 -15.80
C GLY A 151 -5.58 -30.87 -15.98
N PHE A 152 -4.38 -30.70 -15.41
CA PHE A 152 -3.51 -29.59 -15.73
C PHE A 152 -2.72 -29.91 -17.02
N THR A 153 -2.92 -29.14 -18.10
CA THR A 153 -1.88 -28.41 -18.88
C THR A 153 -2.29 -28.06 -20.34
N ALA A 154 -1.89 -26.84 -20.71
CA ALA A 154 -1.42 -26.37 -22.03
C ALA A 154 -2.42 -26.05 -23.17
N VAL A 155 -2.40 -24.83 -23.70
CA VAL A 155 -1.56 -24.35 -24.84
C VAL A 155 -2.02 -22.93 -25.25
N LEU A 156 -1.07 -22.00 -25.37
CA LEU A 156 -1.27 -20.68 -26.00
C LEU A 156 -1.16 -20.83 -27.53
N ASN A 157 -2.22 -20.53 -28.28
CA ASN A 157 -2.23 -20.69 -29.74
C ASN A 157 -2.47 -19.33 -30.45
N PRO A 158 -1.56 -18.85 -31.32
CA PRO A 158 -1.68 -17.56 -32.02
C PRO A 158 -2.41 -17.64 -33.38
N PHE A 159 -3.56 -18.33 -33.46
CA PHE A 159 -4.33 -18.47 -34.71
C PHE A 159 -5.83 -18.16 -34.54
N ALA A 160 -6.19 -16.94 -34.12
CA ALA A 160 -7.60 -16.54 -34.01
C ALA A 160 -8.18 -15.84 -35.27
N ALA A 161 -7.35 -15.47 -36.25
CA ALA A 161 -7.78 -14.62 -37.37
C ALA A 161 -8.57 -15.34 -38.50
N LYS A 162 -8.73 -16.67 -38.46
CA LYS A 162 -9.42 -17.46 -39.51
C LYS A 162 -10.20 -18.68 -38.98
N ALA A 163 -10.61 -18.65 -37.71
CA ALA A 163 -11.33 -19.75 -37.09
C ALA A 163 -12.83 -19.72 -37.43
N THR A 164 -13.39 -20.88 -37.77
CA THR A 164 -14.84 -21.07 -37.84
C THR A 164 -15.48 -20.76 -36.47
N PRO A 165 -16.79 -20.41 -36.41
CA PRO A 165 -17.46 -20.09 -35.15
C PRO A 165 -17.23 -21.13 -34.04
N ASP A 166 -17.23 -22.41 -34.38
CA ASP A 166 -17.02 -23.54 -33.46
C ASP A 166 -15.61 -23.55 -32.83
N VAL A 167 -14.57 -23.31 -33.64
CA VAL A 167 -13.18 -23.21 -33.14
C VAL A 167 -12.98 -21.98 -32.23
N ARG A 168 -13.71 -20.88 -32.47
CA ARG A 168 -13.65 -19.70 -31.59
C ARG A 168 -14.28 -19.97 -30.23
N LEU A 169 -15.38 -20.74 -30.19
CA LEU A 169 -16.06 -21.12 -28.96
C LEU A 169 -15.20 -22.08 -28.11
N SER A 170 -14.53 -23.05 -28.74
CA SER A 170 -13.65 -23.97 -28.03
C SER A 170 -12.42 -23.27 -27.45
N VAL A 171 -11.81 -22.33 -28.18
CA VAL A 171 -10.71 -21.49 -27.66
C VAL A 171 -11.18 -20.61 -26.51
N ALA A 172 -12.34 -19.96 -26.62
CA ALA A 172 -12.90 -19.14 -25.56
C ALA A 172 -13.18 -19.96 -24.29
N ARG A 173 -13.69 -21.18 -24.43
CA ARG A 173 -13.88 -22.12 -23.31
C ARG A 173 -12.56 -22.44 -22.61
N GLY A 174 -11.53 -22.82 -23.38
CA GLY A 174 -10.20 -23.13 -22.82
C GLY A 174 -9.55 -21.94 -22.11
N LEU A 175 -9.79 -20.71 -22.59
CA LEU A 175 -9.35 -19.48 -21.90
C LEU A 175 -10.07 -19.28 -20.56
N VAL A 176 -11.38 -19.49 -20.51
CA VAL A 176 -12.18 -19.36 -19.27
C VAL A 176 -11.78 -20.42 -18.24
N GLU A 177 -11.60 -21.67 -18.67
CA GLU A 177 -11.12 -22.76 -17.81
C GLU A 177 -9.73 -22.44 -17.25
N SER A 178 -8.78 -22.08 -18.11
CA SER A 178 -7.43 -21.69 -17.69
C SER A 178 -7.45 -20.50 -16.73
N ALA A 179 -8.26 -19.48 -16.99
CA ALA A 179 -8.39 -18.32 -16.12
C ALA A 179 -8.97 -18.68 -14.75
N THR A 180 -9.97 -19.56 -14.73
CA THR A 180 -10.55 -20.09 -13.50
C THR A 180 -9.48 -20.79 -12.65
N ALA A 181 -8.60 -21.58 -13.28
CA ALA A 181 -7.50 -22.25 -12.58
C ALA A 181 -6.52 -21.24 -11.96
N ARG A 182 -6.16 -20.20 -12.72
CA ARG A 182 -5.30 -19.12 -12.22
C ARG A 182 -5.92 -18.37 -11.06
N LEU A 183 -7.24 -18.15 -11.04
CA LEU A 183 -7.92 -17.53 -9.92
C LEU A 183 -7.91 -18.41 -8.65
N TYR A 184 -7.98 -19.73 -8.79
CA TYR A 184 -7.82 -20.65 -7.65
C TYR A 184 -6.39 -20.71 -7.11
N GLU A 185 -5.40 -20.44 -7.95
CA GLU A 185 -3.99 -20.28 -7.57
C GLU A 185 -3.66 -18.89 -7.00
N ASP A 186 -4.67 -18.04 -6.77
CA ASP A 186 -4.52 -16.62 -6.39
C ASP A 186 -3.65 -15.81 -7.39
N ASN A 187 -3.51 -16.29 -8.63
CA ASN A 187 -2.78 -15.63 -9.71
C ASN A 187 -3.73 -14.75 -10.55
N LEU A 188 -4.09 -13.59 -9.98
CA LEU A 188 -5.00 -12.65 -10.63
C LEU A 188 -4.46 -12.12 -11.97
N GLY A 189 -3.15 -11.86 -12.07
CA GLY A 189 -2.53 -11.33 -13.29
C GLY A 189 -2.71 -12.27 -14.48
N ALA A 190 -2.36 -13.55 -14.31
CA ALA A 190 -2.52 -14.54 -15.37
C ALA A 190 -3.99 -14.77 -15.75
N ALA A 191 -4.91 -14.69 -14.78
CA ALA A 191 -6.35 -14.78 -15.06
C ALA A 191 -6.84 -13.61 -15.92
N VAL A 192 -6.44 -12.38 -15.59
CA VAL A 192 -6.77 -11.17 -16.37
C VAL A 192 -6.25 -11.28 -17.80
N ASP A 193 -5.00 -11.72 -17.99
CA ASP A 193 -4.39 -11.88 -19.31
C ASP A 193 -5.11 -12.89 -20.22
N LEU A 194 -5.70 -13.93 -19.62
CA LEU A 194 -6.47 -14.94 -20.35
C LEU A 194 -7.86 -14.42 -20.70
N LEU A 195 -8.55 -13.81 -19.74
CA LEU A 195 -9.90 -13.29 -19.90
C LEU A 195 -9.95 -12.05 -20.81
N ALA A 196 -8.89 -11.25 -20.87
CA ALA A 196 -8.76 -10.11 -21.77
C ALA A 196 -8.69 -10.52 -23.25
N ARG A 197 -8.42 -11.80 -23.55
CA ARG A 197 -8.41 -12.36 -24.91
C ARG A 197 -9.80 -12.85 -25.35
N LEU A 198 -10.79 -12.80 -24.46
CA LEU A 198 -12.17 -13.16 -24.82
C LEU A 198 -12.79 -12.06 -25.67
N ASP A 199 -13.28 -12.46 -26.83
CA ASP A 199 -13.97 -11.57 -27.75
C ASP A 199 -15.50 -11.82 -27.74
N GLY A 200 -16.24 -10.89 -28.36
CA GLY A 200 -17.68 -11.03 -28.58
C GLY A 200 -18.51 -10.99 -27.30
N ALA A 201 -19.55 -11.84 -27.22
CA ALA A 201 -20.47 -11.86 -26.09
C ALA A 201 -19.75 -12.23 -24.77
N ALA A 202 -18.85 -13.21 -24.81
CA ALA A 202 -18.08 -13.63 -23.65
C ALA A 202 -17.19 -12.49 -23.10
N GLY A 203 -16.49 -11.77 -23.99
CA GLY A 203 -15.69 -10.59 -23.63
C GLY A 203 -16.52 -9.50 -22.96
N THR A 204 -17.75 -9.28 -23.44
CA THR A 204 -18.66 -8.27 -22.88
C THR A 204 -19.07 -8.59 -21.43
N PHE A 205 -19.28 -9.87 -21.11
CA PHE A 205 -19.64 -10.28 -19.75
C PHE A 205 -18.49 -10.09 -18.75
N VAL A 206 -17.24 -10.33 -19.17
CA VAL A 206 -16.07 -10.19 -18.29
C VAL A 206 -15.57 -8.76 -18.16
N MET A 207 -15.96 -7.85 -19.04
CA MET A 207 -15.39 -6.50 -19.12
C MET A 207 -15.43 -5.73 -17.79
N ARG A 208 -16.59 -5.73 -17.09
CA ARG A 208 -16.70 -5.08 -15.78
C ARG A 208 -15.78 -5.72 -14.73
N TRP A 209 -15.69 -7.05 -14.74
CA TRP A 209 -14.82 -7.78 -13.83
C TRP A 209 -13.34 -7.47 -14.12
N LEU A 210 -12.95 -7.36 -15.40
CA LEU A 210 -11.60 -6.98 -15.80
C LEU A 210 -11.22 -5.57 -15.35
N VAL A 211 -12.14 -4.61 -15.36
CA VAL A 211 -11.88 -3.26 -14.83
C VAL A 211 -11.51 -3.32 -13.35
N GLU A 212 -12.28 -4.07 -12.56
CA GLU A 212 -12.04 -4.24 -11.12
C GLU A 212 -10.73 -5.00 -10.85
N ALA A 213 -10.50 -6.09 -11.57
CA ALA A 213 -9.29 -6.90 -11.44
C ALA A 213 -8.02 -6.10 -11.80
N ASN A 214 -8.07 -5.28 -12.86
CA ASN A 214 -6.97 -4.39 -13.21
C ASN A 214 -6.75 -3.28 -12.19
N ALA A 215 -7.81 -2.77 -11.56
CA ALA A 215 -7.68 -1.83 -10.45
C ALA A 215 -6.96 -2.49 -9.26
N ARG A 216 -7.27 -3.77 -8.99
CA ARG A 216 -6.61 -4.53 -7.93
C ARG A 216 -5.13 -4.76 -8.22
N LEU A 217 -4.78 -5.17 -9.43
CA LEU A 217 -3.38 -5.33 -9.85
C LEU A 217 -2.58 -4.03 -9.74
N ARG A 218 -3.19 -2.89 -10.10
CA ARG A 218 -2.55 -1.57 -9.93
C ARG A 218 -2.31 -1.23 -8.45
N LEU A 219 -3.28 -1.51 -7.58
CA LEU A 219 -3.12 -1.32 -6.14
C LEU A 219 -2.03 -2.21 -5.55
N ASP A 220 -1.96 -3.47 -5.98
CA ASP A 220 -0.93 -4.40 -5.53
C ASP A 220 0.47 -3.93 -5.99
N ALA A 221 0.61 -3.44 -7.23
CA ALA A 221 1.86 -2.86 -7.70
C ALA A 221 2.29 -1.61 -6.89
N VAL A 222 1.35 -0.68 -6.65
CA VAL A 222 1.64 0.51 -5.83
C VAL A 222 1.95 0.13 -4.38
N TYR A 223 1.30 -0.90 -3.83
CA TYR A 223 1.59 -1.40 -2.49
C TYR A 223 3.06 -1.83 -2.35
N GLU A 224 3.57 -2.63 -3.28
CA GLU A 224 4.97 -3.09 -3.25
C GLU A 224 5.93 -1.89 -3.30
N GLU A 225 5.68 -0.92 -4.18
CA GLU A 225 6.50 0.28 -4.30
C GLU A 225 6.46 1.16 -3.04
N LEU A 226 5.29 1.27 -2.39
CA LEU A 226 5.13 2.00 -1.14
C LEU A 226 5.86 1.32 0.03
N VAL A 227 5.85 -0.01 0.08
CA VAL A 227 6.61 -0.77 1.09
C VAL A 227 8.10 -0.55 0.92
N ASP A 228 8.61 -0.63 -0.31
CA ASP A 228 10.02 -0.36 -0.61
C ASP A 228 10.41 1.07 -0.24
N MET A 229 9.58 2.06 -0.58
CA MET A 229 9.81 3.47 -0.23
C MET A 229 9.81 3.66 1.29
N ASN A 230 8.90 3.02 2.01
CA ASN A 230 8.84 3.10 3.45
C ASN A 230 10.12 2.54 4.11
N MET A 231 10.63 1.41 3.62
CA MET A 231 11.89 0.84 4.09
C MET A 231 13.08 1.79 3.83
N GLN A 232 13.13 2.41 2.66
CA GLN A 232 14.17 3.40 2.33
C GLN A 232 14.09 4.63 3.26
N LEU A 233 12.88 5.14 3.53
CA LEU A 233 12.68 6.28 4.43
C LEU A 233 13.16 5.96 5.86
N LEU A 234 12.87 4.77 6.37
CA LEU A 234 13.30 4.35 7.71
C LEU A 234 14.82 4.17 7.80
N ASN A 235 15.43 3.51 6.81
CA ASN A 235 16.90 3.34 6.75
C ASN A 235 17.64 4.69 6.72
N ASN A 236 17.10 5.67 5.99
CA ASN A 236 17.68 7.01 5.92
C ASN A 236 17.58 7.80 7.24
N VAL A 237 16.59 7.46 8.09
CA VAL A 237 16.49 8.04 9.44
C VAL A 237 17.50 7.39 10.38
N GLU A 238 17.72 6.08 10.27
CA GLU A 238 18.71 5.35 11.09
C GLU A 238 20.16 5.73 10.76
N ALA A 239 20.49 5.90 9.47
CA ALA A 239 21.84 6.27 9.04
C ALA A 239 22.30 7.69 9.49
N ALA A 240 21.41 8.48 10.07
CA ALA A 240 21.71 9.81 10.61
C ALA A 240 22.09 9.80 12.12
N TYR A 241 22.14 8.61 12.74
CA TYR A 241 22.63 8.38 14.11
C TYR A 241 24.06 7.82 14.12
#